data_AF-A0AA96VCW6-F1
#
_entry.id   AF-A0AA96VCW6-F1
#
_cell.length_a   1.000
_cell.length_b   1.000
_cell.length_c   1.000
_cell.angle_alpha   90.00
_cell.angle_beta   90.00
_cell.angle_gamma   90.00
#
_symmetry.space_group_name_H-M   'P 1'
#
loop_
_entity.id
_entity.type
_entity.pdbx_description
1 polymer ?
#
loop_
_entity_poly.entity_id
_entity_poly.type
_entity_poly.pdbx_seq_one_letter_code
_entity_poly.pdbx_strand_id
1 'polypeptide(L)'
;MEGLILPLAMVAMLAFMMYSQRKQQKQRQDALNQIKKGDEIVTIGGLFGIVDEIDEKKVVLDVDGVYLTFERGAIRQRVAEAANVTAEDLSPAVEEVASTEVAATEAE
;
A
#
# COMPACT_ATOMS: atom_id res chain seq x y z
N MET A 1 16.46 39.81 8.54
CA MET A 1 15.64 39.06 7.55
C MET A 1 16.31 37.74 7.14
N GLU A 2 17.09 37.11 8.03
CA GLU A 2 17.94 35.96 7.68
C GLU A 2 17.43 34.61 8.25
N GLY A 3 16.36 34.63 9.06
CA GLY A 3 15.76 33.43 9.64
C GLY A 3 14.56 32.85 8.88
N LEU A 4 14.15 33.46 7.77
CA LEU A 4 12.94 33.05 7.02
C LEU A 4 13.24 32.03 5.91
N ILE A 5 14.51 31.86 5.55
CA ILE A 5 14.95 30.87 4.55
C ILE A 5 14.78 29.44 5.07
N LEU A 6 15.08 29.20 6.35
CA LEU A 6 14.94 27.88 6.98
C LEU A 6 13.48 27.38 7.02
N PRO A 7 12.48 28.15 7.50
CA PRO A 7 11.08 27.72 7.44
C PRO A 7 10.55 27.61 6.01
N LEU A 8 11.01 28.47 5.09
CA LEU A 8 10.59 28.42 3.68
C LEU A 8 11.11 27.14 2.98
N ALA A 9 12.35 26.74 3.24
CA ALA A 9 12.92 25.50 2.73
C ALA A 9 12.20 24.25 3.29
N MET A 10 11.84 24.27 4.57
CA MET A 10 11.09 23.17 5.20
C MET A 10 9.70 23.01 4.59
N VAL A 11 8.99 24.12 4.35
CA VAL A 11 7.66 24.09 3.70
C VAL A 11 7.78 23.62 2.25
N ALA A 12 8.82 24.02 1.52
CA ALA A 12 9.05 23.56 0.14
C ALA A 12 9.28 22.04 0.05
N MET A 13 10.07 21.48 0.96
CA MET A 13 10.32 20.03 1.00
C MET A 13 9.07 19.23 1.38
N LEU A 14 8.31 19.70 2.38
CA LEU A 14 7.04 19.10 2.78
C LEU A 14 5.97 19.19 1.67
N ALA A 15 5.92 20.30 0.94
CA ALA A 15 4.99 20.47 -0.19
C ALA A 15 5.31 19.50 -1.34
N PHE A 16 6.60 19.29 -1.63
CA PHE A 16 7.03 18.32 -2.64
C PHE A 16 6.68 16.88 -2.23
N MET A 17 6.93 16.52 -0.98
CA MET A 17 6.60 15.18 -0.47
C MET A 17 5.08 14.94 -0.43
N MET A 18 4.28 15.92 -0.02
CA MET A 18 2.82 15.81 -0.02
C MET A 18 2.26 15.72 -1.45
N TYR A 19 2.83 16.44 -2.40
CA TYR A 19 2.42 16.34 -3.80
C TYR A 19 2.69 14.95 -4.38
N SER A 20 3.86 14.37 -4.09
CA SER A 20 4.21 13.01 -4.51
C SER A 20 3.33 11.95 -3.84
N GLN A 21 3.11 12.06 -2.52
CA GLN A 21 2.26 11.12 -1.79
C GLN A 21 0.80 11.16 -2.27
N ARG A 22 0.24 12.33 -2.59
CA ARG A 22 -1.12 12.44 -3.15
C ARG A 22 -1.25 11.67 -4.46
N LYS A 23 -0.21 11.62 -5.28
CA LYS A 23 -0.20 10.86 -6.53
C LYS A 23 -0.20 9.35 -6.28
N GLN A 24 0.62 8.86 -5.35
CA GLN A 24 0.66 7.44 -4.99
C GLN A 24 -0.63 6.96 -4.30
N GLN A 25 -1.22 7.78 -3.44
CA GLN A 25 -2.49 7.47 -2.78
C GLN A 25 -3.66 7.43 -3.75
N LYS A 26 -3.69 8.34 -4.74
CA LYS A 26 -4.69 8.31 -5.82
C LYS A 26 -4.54 7.06 -6.67
N GLN A 27 -3.32 6.72 -7.09
CA GLN A 27 -3.06 5.49 -7.86
C GLN A 27 -3.50 4.23 -7.11
N ARG A 28 -3.25 4.16 -5.78
CA ARG A 28 -3.76 3.07 -4.95
C ARG A 28 -5.29 3.03 -4.88
N GLN A 29 -5.95 4.18 -4.74
CA GLN A 29 -7.42 4.23 -4.76
C GLN A 29 -7.99 3.86 -6.13
N ASP A 30 -7.34 4.28 -7.21
CA ASP A 30 -7.77 3.97 -8.57
C ASP A 30 -7.64 2.47 -8.87
N ALA A 31 -6.57 1.81 -8.41
CA ALA A 31 -6.42 0.35 -8.52
C ALA A 31 -7.54 -0.39 -7.76
N LEU A 32 -7.93 0.10 -6.57
CA LEU A 32 -9.05 -0.47 -5.80
C LEU A 32 -10.42 -0.17 -6.44
N ASN A 33 -10.55 0.92 -7.19
CA ASN A 33 -11.79 1.27 -7.91
C ASN A 33 -12.00 0.42 -9.17
N GLN A 34 -10.95 -0.19 -9.70
CA GLN A 34 -11.10 -1.02 -10.90
C GLN A 34 -11.65 -2.42 -10.59
N ILE A 35 -11.72 -2.82 -9.32
CA ILE A 35 -12.27 -4.13 -8.91
C ILE A 35 -13.74 -4.21 -9.31
N LYS A 36 -14.10 -5.25 -10.06
CA LYS A 36 -15.46 -5.52 -10.52
C LYS A 36 -16.01 -6.78 -9.87
N LYS A 37 -17.35 -6.89 -9.82
CA LYS A 37 -18.03 -8.14 -9.45
C LYS A 37 -17.61 -9.24 -10.43
N GLY A 38 -17.23 -10.40 -9.92
CA GLY A 38 -16.72 -11.55 -10.67
C GLY A 38 -15.20 -11.60 -10.85
N ASP A 39 -14.46 -10.59 -10.37
CA ASP A 39 -13.00 -10.63 -10.43
C ASP A 39 -12.44 -11.59 -9.36
N GLU A 40 -11.47 -12.41 -9.76
CA GLU A 40 -10.66 -13.19 -8.83
C GLU A 40 -9.61 -12.28 -8.20
N ILE A 41 -9.58 -12.26 -6.87
CA ILE A 41 -8.68 -11.42 -6.09
C ILE A 41 -7.87 -12.24 -5.11
N VAL A 42 -6.75 -11.65 -4.68
CA VAL A 42 -6.04 -12.10 -3.49
C VAL A 42 -6.10 -11.01 -2.42
N THR A 43 -6.48 -11.41 -1.22
CA THR A 43 -6.48 -10.54 -0.04
C THR A 43 -5.07 -10.37 0.51
N ILE A 44 -4.87 -9.42 1.43
CA ILE A 44 -3.56 -9.21 2.08
C ILE A 44 -3.04 -10.47 2.78
N GLY A 45 -3.95 -11.29 3.32
CA GLY A 45 -3.63 -12.57 3.97
C GLY A 45 -3.31 -13.73 3.02
N GLY A 46 -3.27 -13.49 1.70
CA GLY A 46 -3.02 -14.53 0.71
C GLY A 46 -4.22 -15.44 0.41
N LEU A 47 -5.41 -15.09 0.91
CA LEU A 47 -6.64 -15.81 0.59
C LEU A 47 -7.13 -15.40 -0.80
N PHE A 48 -7.42 -16.41 -1.61
CA PHE A 48 -8.00 -16.28 -2.95
C PHE A 48 -9.52 -16.39 -2.86
N GLY A 49 -10.21 -15.60 -3.65
CA GLY A 49 -11.67 -15.63 -3.71
C GLY A 49 -12.19 -14.80 -4.88
N ILE A 50 -13.49 -14.92 -5.12
CA ILE A 50 -14.19 -14.22 -6.19
C ILE A 50 -15.04 -13.12 -5.56
N VAL A 51 -15.03 -11.94 -6.16
CA VAL A 51 -15.87 -10.83 -5.68
C VAL A 51 -17.32 -11.07 -6.07
N ASP A 52 -18.19 -11.25 -5.08
CA ASP A 52 -19.63 -11.41 -5.30
C ASP A 52 -20.34 -10.04 -5.31
N GLU A 53 -20.05 -9.21 -4.31
CA GLU A 53 -20.65 -7.89 -4.15
C GLU A 53 -19.65 -6.82 -3.70
N ILE A 54 -19.82 -5.59 -4.19
CA ILE A 54 -18.97 -4.44 -3.88
C ILE A 54 -19.86 -3.30 -3.41
N ASP A 55 -19.59 -2.82 -2.20
CA ASP A 55 -20.07 -1.57 -1.63
C ASP A 55 -18.92 -0.55 -1.53
N GLU A 56 -19.22 0.70 -1.18
CA GLU A 56 -18.19 1.77 -1.06
C GLU A 56 -17.09 1.45 -0.02
N LYS A 57 -17.45 0.74 1.05
CA LYS A 57 -16.56 0.44 2.18
C LYS A 57 -16.30 -1.04 2.39
N LYS A 58 -17.18 -1.90 1.88
CA LYS A 58 -17.17 -3.34 2.12
C LYS A 58 -17.22 -4.10 0.80
N VAL A 59 -16.67 -5.30 0.79
CA VAL A 59 -16.69 -6.21 -0.34
C VAL A 59 -17.06 -7.60 0.18
N VAL A 60 -18.00 -8.26 -0.48
CA VAL A 60 -18.36 -9.64 -0.19
C VAL A 60 -17.58 -10.54 -1.14
N LEU A 61 -16.86 -11.48 -0.55
CA LEU A 61 -16.00 -12.43 -1.23
C LEU A 61 -16.57 -13.82 -1.06
N ASP A 62 -16.71 -14.54 -2.17
CA ASP A 62 -17.02 -15.95 -2.19
C ASP A 62 -15.71 -16.76 -2.18
N VAL A 63 -15.58 -17.58 -1.15
CA VAL A 63 -14.47 -18.51 -0.94
C VAL A 63 -15.06 -19.89 -0.81
N ASP A 64 -15.09 -20.63 -1.93
CA ASP A 64 -15.58 -22.02 -1.97
C ASP A 64 -17.01 -22.19 -1.40
N GLY A 65 -17.90 -21.25 -1.72
CA GLY A 65 -19.30 -21.25 -1.26
C GLY A 65 -19.52 -20.58 0.09
N VAL A 66 -18.49 -20.02 0.71
CA VAL A 66 -18.60 -19.22 1.93
C VAL A 66 -18.48 -17.73 1.59
N TYR A 67 -19.54 -16.99 1.87
CA TYR A 67 -19.58 -15.54 1.69
C TYR A 67 -19.04 -14.82 2.92
N LEU A 68 -17.93 -14.11 2.74
CA LEU A 68 -17.25 -13.36 3.79
C LEU A 68 -17.18 -11.89 3.43
N THR A 69 -17.54 -11.03 4.38
CA THR A 69 -17.46 -9.58 4.20
C THR A 69 -16.12 -9.06 4.68
N PHE A 70 -15.39 -8.41 3.78
CA PHE A 70 -14.13 -7.75 4.06
C PHE A 70 -14.23 -6.24 3.80
N GLU A 71 -13.29 -5.48 4.37
CA GLU A 71 -13.13 -4.08 4.00
C GLU A 71 -12.48 -3.97 2.61
N ARG A 72 -12.85 -2.93 1.87
CA ARG A 72 -12.29 -2.69 0.52
C ARG A 72 -10.77 -2.54 0.51
N GLY A 73 -10.19 -2.04 1.61
CA GLY A 73 -8.73 -1.94 1.79
C GLY A 73 -8.01 -3.27 2.03
N ALA A 74 -8.73 -4.36 2.28
CA ALA A 74 -8.15 -5.69 2.51
C ALA A 74 -7.79 -6.44 1.22
N ILE A 75 -8.12 -5.87 0.05
CA ILE A 75 -7.84 -6.44 -1.26
C ILE A 75 -6.45 -5.98 -1.72
N ARG A 76 -5.54 -6.92 -1.97
CA ARG A 76 -4.16 -6.61 -2.33
C ARG A 76 -4.03 -6.33 -3.83
N GLN A 77 -4.54 -7.25 -4.64
CA GLN A 77 -4.50 -7.16 -6.10
C GLN A 77 -5.51 -8.13 -6.72
N ARG A 78 -5.89 -7.87 -7.97
CA ARG A 78 -6.62 -8.82 -8.79
C ARG A 78 -5.66 -9.82 -9.41
N VAL A 79 -6.08 -11.07 -9.47
CA VAL A 79 -5.30 -12.15 -10.10
C VAL A 79 -5.17 -11.91 -11.61
N ALA A 80 -6.22 -11.36 -12.24
CA ALA A 80 -6.17 -10.97 -13.65
C ALA A 80 -5.20 -9.80 -13.96
N GLU A 81 -4.92 -8.94 -12.98
CA GLU A 81 -4.03 -7.77 -13.15
C GLU A 81 -2.55 -8.12 -12.93
N ALA A 82 -2.26 -9.21 -12.20
CA ALA A 82 -0.90 -9.73 -12.05
C ALA A 82 -0.28 -10.21 -13.38
N ALA A 83 -1.10 -10.44 -14.42
CA ALA A 83 -0.63 -10.76 -15.77
C ALA A 83 -0.18 -9.53 -16.59
N ASN A 84 -0.33 -8.30 -16.08
CA ASN A 84 0.08 -7.07 -16.78
C ASN A 84 1.06 -6.19 -15.99
N VAL A 85 1.71 -6.73 -14.95
CA VAL A 85 2.91 -6.11 -14.36
C VAL A 85 4.12 -6.74 -15.05
N THR A 86 4.52 -6.12 -16.16
CA THR A 86 5.82 -6.35 -16.78
C THR A 86 6.90 -6.26 -15.72
N ALA A 87 7.78 -7.26 -15.74
CA ALA A 87 8.93 -7.47 -14.89
C ALA A 87 9.99 -6.35 -14.98
N GLU A 88 9.70 -5.17 -14.43
CA GLU A 88 10.69 -4.12 -14.15
C GLU A 88 10.28 -3.36 -12.87
N ASP A 89 10.56 -3.93 -11.69
CA ASP A 89 11.08 -3.21 -10.51
C ASP A 89 11.20 -4.15 -9.30
N LEU A 90 11.99 -5.22 -9.44
CA LEU A 90 12.52 -5.97 -8.30
C LEU A 90 13.95 -6.40 -8.59
N SER A 91 14.91 -5.53 -8.27
CA SER A 91 16.26 -5.86 -7.81
C SER A 91 16.97 -4.56 -7.43
N PRO A 92 17.75 -4.46 -6.34
CA PRO A 92 17.69 -5.14 -5.05
C PRO A 92 17.91 -4.15 -3.88
N ALA A 93 17.30 -4.37 -2.71
CA ALA A 93 17.80 -3.79 -1.45
C ALA A 93 17.24 -4.55 -0.24
N VAL A 94 17.76 -5.76 -0.02
CA VAL A 94 17.77 -6.40 1.30
C VAL A 94 19.20 -6.84 1.62
N GLU A 95 20.04 -5.88 1.97
CA GLU A 95 21.17 -5.99 2.91
C GLU A 95 21.27 -4.59 3.53
N GLU A 96 20.78 -4.34 4.74
CA GLU A 96 21.61 -4.42 5.94
C GLU A 96 20.74 -4.72 7.17
N VAL A 97 21.04 -5.86 7.79
CA VAL A 97 20.62 -6.35 9.10
C VAL A 97 20.78 -5.26 10.18
N ALA A 98 19.74 -4.99 10.96
CA ALA A 98 19.66 -5.42 12.35
C ALA A 98 21.01 -5.44 13.09
N SER A 99 21.31 -4.39 13.86
CA SER A 99 21.77 -4.46 15.26
C SER A 99 22.15 -3.07 15.77
N THR A 100 21.24 -2.41 16.48
CA THR A 100 21.67 -1.57 17.60
C THR A 100 20.75 -1.88 18.77
N GLU A 101 21.19 -2.91 19.46
CA GLU A 101 20.78 -3.30 20.79
C GLU A 101 20.91 -2.12 21.76
N VAL A 102 19.90 -2.03 22.61
CA VAL A 102 19.87 -1.24 23.83
C VAL A 102 20.91 -1.81 24.79
N ALA A 103 21.92 -1.04 25.17
CA ALA A 103 22.63 -1.26 26.43
C ALA A 103 23.17 0.05 26.98
N ALA A 104 22.73 0.35 28.20
CA ALA A 104 23.24 1.40 29.05
C ALA A 104 24.66 1.07 29.58
N THR A 105 25.16 1.99 30.40
CA THR A 105 26.18 1.88 31.47
C THR A 105 27.66 2.18 31.17
N GLU A 106 28.07 3.29 31.79
CA GLU A 106 29.27 3.50 32.64
C GLU A 106 30.64 3.87 32.03
N ALA A 107 31.12 5.02 32.53
CA ALA A 107 32.46 5.37 33.04
C ALA A 107 33.69 5.17 32.14
N GLU A 108 34.33 6.29 31.75
CA GLU A 108 35.55 6.84 32.39
C GLU A 108 35.74 8.32 31.99
#